data_AF-A0A960RV20-F1
#
_entry.id   AF-A0A960RV20-F1
#
_cell.length_a   1.000
_cell.length_b   1.000
_cell.length_c   1.000
_cell.angle_alpha   90.00
_cell.angle_beta   90.00
_cell.angle_gamma   90.00
#
_symmetry.space_group_name_H-M   'P 1'
#
loop_
_entity.id
_entity.type
_entity.pdbx_description
1 polymer ?
#
loop_
_entity_poly.entity_id
_entity_poly.type
_entity_poly.pdbx_seq_one_letter_code
_entity_poly.pdbx_strand_id
1 'polypeptide(L)' 'MSDIHQIVHEHLDNSETTYVLITCKGPKKDGTMDVQMTHQGDEMLISYLLDGAQSRLEEQEEDQSLYC' A
#
# COMPACT_ATOMS: atom_id res chain seq x y z
N MET A 1 -13.64 12.97 12.25
CA MET A 1 -13.03 12.64 10.94
C MET A 1 -13.17 11.14 10.78
N SER A 2 -13.85 10.69 9.73
CA SER A 2 -13.98 9.26 9.46
C SER A 2 -12.63 8.72 8.97
N ASP A 3 -12.28 7.51 9.39
CA ASP A 3 -11.09 6.82 8.90
C ASP A 3 -11.31 6.44 7.44
N ILE A 4 -10.41 6.88 6.55
CA ILE A 4 -10.50 6.56 5.11
C ILE A 4 -10.47 5.05 4.87
N HIS A 5 -9.77 4.30 5.71
CA HIS A 5 -9.74 2.84 5.64
C HIS A 5 -11.11 2.24 5.91
N GLN A 6 -11.85 2.81 6.85
CA GLN A 6 -13.22 2.37 7.15
C GLN A 6 -14.19 2.72 6.01
N ILE A 7 -14.09 3.93 5.44
CA ILE A 7 -14.94 4.33 4.30
C ILE A 7 -14.74 3.42 3.09
N VAL A 8 -13.47 3.14 2.77
CA VAL A 8 -13.12 2.29 1.63
C VAL A 8 -13.54 0.85 1.89
N HIS A 9 -13.30 0.32 3.10
CA HIS A 9 -13.76 -1.00 3.49
C HIS A 9 -15.27 -1.13 3.31
N GLU A 10 -16.08 -0.22 3.86
CA GLU A 10 -17.55 -0.24 3.72
C GLU A 10 -18.03 -0.16 2.26
N HIS A 11 -17.30 0.55 1.38
CA HIS A 11 -17.61 0.59 -0.05
C HIS A 11 -17.27 -0.71 -0.78
N LEU A 12 -16.14 -1.34 -0.43
CA LEU A 12 -15.63 -2.52 -1.13
C LEU A 12 -16.21 -3.83 -0.61
N ASP A 13 -16.66 -3.88 0.65
CA ASP A 13 -17.24 -5.06 1.31
C ASP A 13 -18.44 -5.66 0.53
N ASN A 14 -19.08 -4.85 -0.31
CA ASN A 14 -20.25 -5.22 -1.07
C ASN A 14 -19.96 -5.53 -2.56
N SER A 15 -18.72 -5.38 -3.04
CA SER A 15 -18.40 -5.50 -4.48
C SER A 15 -17.09 -6.19 -4.82
N GLU A 16 -16.07 -6.18 -3.95
CA GLU A 16 -14.74 -6.72 -4.27
C GLU A 16 -14.34 -7.86 -3.35
N THR A 17 -13.72 -8.89 -3.93
CA THR A 17 -13.29 -10.08 -3.17
C THR A 17 -11.89 -9.95 -2.57
N THR A 18 -11.04 -9.03 -3.04
CA THR A 18 -9.69 -8.81 -2.49
C THR A 18 -9.15 -7.41 -2.80
N TYR A 19 -8.56 -6.75 -1.81
CA TYR A 19 -7.88 -5.45 -1.99
C TYR A 19 -6.74 -5.22 -0.98
N VAL A 20 -5.85 -4.29 -1.34
CA VAL A 20 -4.83 -3.68 -0.47
C VAL A 20 -4.95 -2.17 -0.62
N LEU A 21 -5.15 -1.46 0.49
CA LEU A 21 -5.22 0.00 0.55
C LEU A 21 -4.02 0.51 1.35
N ILE A 22 -3.17 1.30 0.70
CA ILE A 22 -2.04 1.99 1.33
C ILE A 22 -2.30 3.48 1.28
N THR A 23 -2.23 4.14 2.43
CA THR A 23 -2.37 5.60 2.53
C THR A 23 -1.17 6.19 3.23
N CYS A 24 -0.67 7.31 2.71
CA CYS A 24 0.42 8.06 3.31
C CYS A 24 -0.07 9.46 3.70
N LYS A 25 0.21 9.90 4.93
CA LYS A 25 0.08 11.32 5.27
C LYS A 25 1.29 12.07 4.75
N GLY A 26 1.14 13.39 4.61
CA GLY A 26 2.25 14.27 4.25
C GLY A 26 3.45 14.08 5.19
N PRO A 27 4.67 14.34 4.72
CA PRO A 27 5.87 14.17 5.52
C PRO A 27 5.83 15.06 6.76
N LYS A 28 6.23 14.49 7.89
CA LYS A 28 6.41 15.21 9.15
C LYS A 28 7.67 16.06 9.09
N LYS A 29 7.84 16.94 10.09
CA LYS A 29 9.00 17.84 10.19
C LYS A 29 10.33 17.10 10.34
N ASP A 30 10.31 15.85 10.80
CA ASP A 30 11.48 14.98 10.93
C ASP A 30 11.76 14.17 9.65
N GLY A 31 10.99 14.39 8.57
CA GLY A 31 11.12 13.67 7.30
C GLY A 31 10.46 12.29 7.30
N THR A 32 9.87 11.85 8.41
CA THR A 32 9.12 10.58 8.45
C THR A 32 7.74 10.75 7.81
N MET A 33 7.19 9.66 7.27
CA MET A 33 5.83 9.60 6.76
C MET A 33 5.02 8.60 7.57
N ASP A 34 3.79 8.96 7.90
CA ASP A 34 2.83 7.99 8.46
C ASP A 34 2.20 7.20 7.31
N VAL A 35 2.53 5.93 7.25
CA VAL A 35 1.98 4.97 6.30
C VAL A 35 1.03 4.04 7.04
N GLN A 36 -0.16 3.83 6.49
CA GLN A 36 -1.14 2.88 7.00
C GLN A 36 -1.59 1.97 5.85
N MET A 37 -1.66 0.67 6.14
CA MET A 37 -2.11 -0.36 5.21
C MET A 37 -3.29 -1.12 5.80
N THR A 38 -4.34 -1.30 5.00
CA THR A 38 -5.45 -2.20 5.29
C THR A 38 -5.67 -3.12 4.10
N HIS A 39 -6.00 -4.37 4.35
CA HIS A 39 -6.24 -5.35 3.29
C HIS A 39 -7.40 -6.27 3.66
N GLN A 40 -8.01 -6.86 2.64
CA GLN A 40 -9.09 -7.84 2.77
C GLN A 40 -9.04 -8.80 1.60
N GLY A 41 -9.51 -10.02 1.83
CA GLY A 41 -9.56 -11.07 0.82
C GLY A 41 -8.61 -12.21 1.15
N ASP A 42 -8.21 -12.94 0.11
CA ASP A 42 -7.34 -14.10 0.26
C ASP A 42 -5.91 -13.69 0.64
N GLU A 43 -5.39 -14.25 1.74
CA GLU A 43 -4.06 -13.91 2.26
C GLU A 43 -2.93 -14.25 1.29
N MET A 44 -3.06 -15.34 0.51
CA MET A 44 -2.01 -15.70 -0.46
C MET A 44 -2.00 -14.73 -1.62
N LEU A 45 -3.17 -14.32 -2.12
CA LEU A 45 -3.27 -13.32 -3.17
C LEU A 45 -2.74 -11.95 -2.71
N ILE A 46 -3.07 -11.53 -1.48
CA ILE A 46 -2.53 -10.31 -0.89
C ILE A 46 -1.00 -10.39 -0.80
N SER A 47 -0.45 -11.50 -0.29
CA SER A 47 0.99 -11.69 -0.19
C SER A 47 1.66 -11.64 -1.55
N TYR A 48 1.07 -12.25 -2.58
CA TYR A 48 1.57 -12.20 -3.95
C TYR A 48 1.60 -10.77 -4.52
N LEU A 49 0.55 -9.99 -4.27
CA LEU A 49 0.48 -8.60 -4.71
C LEU A 49 1.54 -7.73 -4.02
N LEU A 50 1.73 -7.92 -2.71
CA LEU A 50 2.73 -7.18 -1.93
C LEU A 50 4.16 -7.54 -2.34
N ASP A 51 4.46 -8.83 -2.49
CA ASP A 51 5.77 -9.32 -2.91
C ASP A 51 6.14 -8.77 -4.30
N GLY A 52 5.23 -8.87 -5.27
CA GLY A 52 5.46 -8.33 -6.61
C GLY A 52 5.57 -6.80 -6.65
N ALA A 53 4.85 -6.08 -5.78
CA ALA A 53 5.00 -4.63 -5.65
C ALA A 53 6.36 -4.26 -5.06
N GLN A 54 6.81 -4.98 -4.03
CA GLN A 54 8.11 -4.77 -3.39
C GLN A 54 9.25 -5.02 -4.37
N SER A 55 9.26 -6.15 -5.08
CA SER A 55 10.33 -6.46 -6.05
C SER A 55 10.47 -5.38 -7.12
N ARG A 56 9.36 -4.81 -7.59
CA ARG A 56 9.40 -3.72 -8.59
C ARG A 56 9.97 -2.40 -8.04
N LEU A 57 9.76 -2.12 -6.77
CA LEU A 57 10.35 -0.93 -6.14
C LEU A 57 11.86 -1.11 -5.99
N GLU A 58 12.29 -2.29 -5.56
CA GLU A 58 13.71 -2.64 -5.43
C GLU A 58 14.44 -2.57 -6.78
N GLU A 59 13.86 -3.13 -7.86
CA GLU A 59 14.41 -3.03 -9.22
C GLU A 59 14.58 -1.57 -9.69
N GLN A 60 13.63 -0.69 -9.36
CA GLN A 60 13.70 0.74 -9.72
C GLN A 60 14.77 1.50 -8.93
N GLU A 61 15.01 1.12 -7.68
CA GLU A 61 16.09 1.70 -6.87
C GLU A 61 17.47 1.30 -7.39
N GLU A 62 17.62 0.05 -7.84
CA GLU A 62 18.86 -0.43 -8.48
C GLU A 62 19.15 0.33 -9.79
N ASP A 63 18.15 0.51 -10.66
CA ASP A 63 18.30 1.27 -11.91
C ASP A 63 18.64 2.75 -11.66
N GLN A 64 18.07 3.40 -10.64
CA GLN A 64 18.41 4.79 -10.30
C GLN A 64 19.83 4.95 -9.72
N SER A 65 20.34 3.93 -9.04
CA SER A 65 21.70 3.93 -8.47
C SER A 65 22.82 3.86 -9.52
N LEU A 66 22.52 3.44 -10.75
CA LEU A 66 23.46 3.36 -11.87
C LEU A 66 23.68 4.70 -12.59
N TYR A 67 22.86 5.72 -12.29
CA TYR A 67 22.93 7.05 -12.92
C TYR A 67 23.50 8.15 -12.01
N CYS A 68 24.09 7.79 -10.86
CA CYS A 68 24.75 8.72 -9.93
C CYS A 68 26.24 8.41 -9.75
#